data_AF-A0A842QLM9-F1
#
_entry.id   AF-A0A842QLM9-F1
#
_cell.length_a   1.000
_cell.length_b   1.000
_cell.length_c   1.000
_cell.angle_alpha   90.00
_cell.angle_beta   90.00
_cell.angle_gamma   90.00
#
_symmetry.space_group_name_H-M   'P 1'
#
loop_
_entity.id
_entity.type
_entity.pdbx_description
1 polymer ?
#
loop_
_entity_poly.entity_id
_entity_poly.type
_entity_poly.pdbx_seq_one_letter_code
_entity_poly.pdbx_strand_id
1 'polypeptide(L)' 'MKRKQRLTQGEEFEILKLVLDKFLWLGFIIMALGLFSIFNGDFTGGLLWIVIGAIVLILFVLIIVKEFEIL' A
#
# COMPACT_ATOMS: atom_id res chain seq x y z
N MET A 1 -7.88 -21.20 -28.74
CA MET A 1 -8.16 -20.11 -27.77
C MET A 1 -7.96 -20.66 -26.35
N LYS A 2 -7.01 -20.12 -25.56
CA LYS A 2 -6.87 -20.48 -24.14
C LYS A 2 -8.10 -19.97 -23.39
N ARG A 3 -8.88 -20.89 -22.80
CA ARG A 3 -10.05 -20.56 -21.96
C ARG A 3 -9.53 -19.84 -20.72
N LYS A 4 -9.82 -18.54 -20.57
CA LYS A 4 -9.46 -17.79 -19.36
C LYS A 4 -10.21 -18.43 -18.19
N GLN A 5 -9.47 -18.98 -17.23
CA GLN A 5 -10.08 -19.52 -16.02
C GLN A 5 -10.66 -18.34 -15.23
N ARG A 6 -11.95 -18.42 -14.88
CA ARG A 6 -12.56 -17.48 -13.94
C ARG A 6 -12.27 -18.00 -12.55
N LEU A 7 -11.72 -17.12 -11.72
CA LEU A 7 -11.44 -17.42 -10.33
C LEU A 7 -12.75 -17.49 -9.56
N THR A 8 -12.79 -18.35 -8.56
CA THR A 8 -13.87 -18.36 -7.57
C THR A 8 -13.73 -17.14 -6.65
N GLN A 9 -14.83 -16.70 -6.03
CA GLN A 9 -14.83 -15.52 -5.14
C GLN A 9 -13.78 -15.63 -4.02
N GLY A 10 -13.50 -16.85 -3.53
CA GLY A 10 -12.45 -17.10 -2.55
C GLY A 10 -11.03 -16.89 -3.09
N GLU A 11 -10.76 -17.31 -4.32
CA GLU A 11 -9.46 -17.10 -4.98
C GLU A 11 -9.24 -15.62 -5.33
N GLU A 12 -10.30 -14.90 -5.71
CA GLU A 12 -10.24 -13.45 -5.95
C GLU A 12 -9.88 -12.69 -4.66
N PHE A 13 -10.42 -13.11 -3.52
CA PHE A 13 -10.09 -12.56 -2.21
C PHE A 13 -8.64 -12.82 -1.78
N GLU A 14 -8.10 -14.01 -2.06
CA GLU A 14 -6.68 -14.30 -1.79
C GLU A 14 -5.74 -13.46 -2.64
N ILE A 15 -6.07 -13.27 -3.92
CA ILE A 15 -5.31 -12.40 -4.80
C ILE A 15 -5.40 -10.94 -4.34
N LEU A 16 -6.58 -10.48 -3.92
CA LEU A 16 -6.75 -9.13 -3.36
C LEU A 16 -5.81 -8.91 -2.17
N LYS A 17 -5.73 -9.86 -1.22
CA LYS A 17 -4.80 -9.81 -0.07
C LYS A 17 -3.33 -9.72 -0.50
N LEU A 18 -2.93 -10.50 -1.51
CA LEU A 18 -1.55 -10.47 -2.04
C LEU A 18 -1.21 -9.17 -2.77
N VAL A 19 -2.18 -8.62 -3.49
CA VAL A 19 -2.03 -7.34 -4.20
C VAL A 19 -2.00 -6.19 -3.18
N LEU A 20 -2.81 -6.28 -2.13
CA LEU A 20 -2.81 -5.40 -0.97
C LEU A 20 -1.41 -5.15 -0.41
N ASP A 21 -0.74 -6.25 -0.08
CA ASP A 21 0.54 -6.23 0.60
C ASP A 21 1.56 -5.48 -0.26
N LYS A 22 1.59 -5.80 -1.55
CA LYS A 22 2.45 -5.13 -2.54
C LYS A 22 2.17 -3.63 -2.67
N PHE A 23 0.92 -3.18 -2.51
CA PHE A 23 0.58 -1.76 -2.54
C PHE A 23 0.93 -1.05 -1.23
N LEU A 24 0.74 -1.68 -0.06
CA LEU A 24 1.17 -1.10 1.22
C LEU A 24 2.68 -0.89 1.26
N TRP A 25 3.46 -1.78 0.66
CA TRP A 25 4.91 -1.62 0.54
C TRP A 25 5.33 -0.29 -0.11
N LEU A 26 4.52 0.28 -0.99
CA LEU A 26 4.81 1.56 -1.63
C LEU A 26 4.83 2.71 -0.62
N GLY A 27 3.86 2.75 0.29
CA GLY A 27 3.84 3.73 1.38
C GLY A 27 5.02 3.55 2.35
N PHE A 28 5.37 2.30 2.66
CA PHE A 28 6.54 1.99 3.48
C PHE A 28 7.86 2.44 2.85
N ILE A 29 8.03 2.25 1.54
CA ILE A 29 9.22 2.71 0.82
C ILE A 29 9.34 4.24 0.89
N ILE A 30 8.23 4.97 0.70
CA ILE A 30 8.23 6.44 0.80
C ILE A 30 8.64 6.88 2.21
N MET A 31 8.11 6.24 3.26
CA MET A 31 8.52 6.55 4.64
C MET A 31 9.99 6.21 4.91
N ALA A 32 10.49 5.08 4.37
CA ALA A 32 11.89 4.70 4.49
C ALA A 32 12.83 5.72 3.81
N LEU A 33 12.43 6.26 2.65
CA LEU A 33 13.13 7.36 2.00
C LEU A 33 13.12 8.62 2.86
N GLY A 34 11.99 8.95 3.49
CA GLY A 34 11.91 10.08 4.41
C GLY A 34 12.82 9.92 5.63
N LEU A 35 12.86 8.73 6.23
CA LEU A 35 13.82 8.42 7.29
C LEU A 35 15.27 8.55 6.81
N PHE A 36 15.58 8.04 5.61
CA PHE A 36 16.91 8.19 5.02
C PHE A 36 17.29 9.66 4.81
N SER A 37 16.36 10.53 4.38
CA SER A 37 16.59 11.97 4.29
C SER A 37 16.91 12.60 5.64
N ILE A 38 16.21 12.20 6.71
CA ILE A 38 16.50 12.68 8.08
C ILE A 38 17.93 12.26 8.50
N PHE A 39 18.32 11.01 8.24
CA PHE A 39 19.67 10.54 8.55
C PHE A 39 20.77 11.31 7.81
N ASN A 40 20.46 11.89 6.64
CA ASN A 40 21.38 12.74 5.87
C ASN A 40 21.34 14.22 6.26
N GLY A 41 20.60 14.59 7.32
CA GLY A 41 20.53 15.94 7.86
C GLY A 41 19.39 16.81 7.32
N ASP A 42 18.58 16.32 6.37
CA ASP A 42 17.38 17.01 5.91
C ASP A 42 16.16 16.60 6.75
N PHE A 43 16.03 17.24 7.92
CA PHE A 43 14.92 16.99 8.83
C PHE A 43 13.56 17.40 8.24
N THR A 44 13.47 18.57 7.62
CA THR A 44 12.20 19.10 7.12
C THR A 44 11.71 18.29 5.92
N GLY A 45 12.57 18.05 4.93
CA GLY A 45 12.22 17.25 3.77
C GLY A 45 11.93 15.80 4.14
N GLY A 46 12.74 15.20 5.02
CA GLY A 46 12.51 13.84 5.49
C GLY A 46 11.20 13.67 6.25
N LEU A 47 10.83 14.63 7.10
CA LEU A 47 9.54 14.60 7.80
C LEU A 47 8.36 14.73 6.82
N LEU A 48 8.48 15.58 5.79
CA LEU A 48 7.45 15.69 4.73
C LEU A 48 7.27 14.37 3.99
N TRP A 49 8.36 13.69 3.62
CA TRP A 49 8.29 12.36 2.98
C TRP A 49 7.63 11.32 3.88
N ILE A 50 7.93 11.31 5.19
CA ILE A 50 7.26 10.41 6.15
C ILE A 50 5.75 10.70 6.21
N VAL A 51 5.35 11.97 6.29
CA VAL A 51 3.94 12.36 6.33
C VAL A 51 3.22 11.95 5.04
N ILE A 52 3.84 12.16 3.87
CA ILE A 52 3.29 11.73 2.59
C ILE A 52 3.12 10.21 2.55
N GLY A 53 4.14 9.45 2.98
CA GLY A 53 4.06 7.99 3.05
C GLY A 53 2.96 7.51 3.98
N ALA A 54 2.79 8.15 5.14
CA ALA A 54 1.71 7.84 6.08
C ALA A 54 0.32 8.12 5.48
N ILE A 55 0.13 9.24 4.77
CA ILE A 55 -1.13 9.54 4.07
C ILE A 55 -1.44 8.48 3.02
N VAL A 56 -0.45 8.06 2.23
CA VAL A 56 -0.61 7.01 1.22
C VAL A 56 -1.03 5.69 1.85
N LEU A 57 -0.39 5.27 2.96
CA LEU A 57 -0.77 4.08 3.70
C LEU A 57 -2.21 4.15 4.22
N ILE A 58 -2.59 5.28 4.83
CA ILE A 58 -3.95 5.49 5.34
C ILE A 58 -4.98 5.40 4.21
N LEU A 59 -4.72 6.04 3.07
CA LEU A 59 -5.60 5.97 1.91
C LEU A 59 -5.79 4.55 1.41
N PHE A 60 -4.71 3.77 1.30
CA PHE A 60 -4.82 2.36 0.94
C PHE A 60 -5.62 1.59 1.98
N VAL A 61 -5.32 1.70 3.28
CA VAL A 61 -6.08 1.03 4.34
C VAL A 61 -7.57 1.39 4.29
N LEU A 62 -7.94 2.64 4.01
CA LEU A 62 -9.33 3.04 3.87
C LEU A 62 -10.03 2.40 2.66
N ILE A 63 -9.35 2.32 1.52
CA ILE A 63 -9.87 1.63 0.34
C ILE A 63 -10.10 0.15 0.67
N ILE A 64 -9.17 -0.43 1.42
CA ILE A 64 -9.20 -1.84 1.82
C ILE A 64 -10.39 -2.12 2.73
N VAL A 65 -10.52 -1.40 3.84
CA VAL A 65 -11.61 -1.65 4.78
C VAL A 65 -12.97 -1.52 4.07
N LYS A 66 -13.10 -0.55 3.14
CA LYS A 66 -14.31 -0.41 2.33
C LYS A 66 -14.59 -1.63 1.46
N GLU A 67 -13.62 -2.13 0.71
CA GLU A 67 -13.81 -3.31 -0.15
C GLU A 67 -14.06 -4.58 0.68
N PHE A 68 -13.45 -4.71 1.86
CA PHE A 68 -13.62 -5.87 2.74
C PHE A 68 -14.95 -5.85 3.52
N GLU A 69 -15.51 -4.68 3.85
CA GLU A 69 -16.83 -4.57 4.51
C GLU A 69 -18.00 -4.74 3.52
N ILE A 70 -17.77 -4.52 2.23
CA ILE A 70 -18.80 -4.65 1.17
C ILE A 70 -19.02 -6.12 0.76
N LEU A 71 -18.06 -7.02 1.04
CA LEU A 71 -18.11 -8.46 0.75
C LEU A 71 -18.58 -9.27 1.97
#